data_AF-A0A7X4JU82-F1
#
_entry.id   AF-A0A7X4JU82-F1
#
_cell.length_a   1.000
_cell.length_b   1.000
_cell.length_c   1.000
_cell.angle_alpha   90.00
_cell.angle_beta   90.00
_cell.angle_gamma   90.00
#
_symmetry.space_group_name_H-M   'P 1'
#
loop_
_entity.id
_entity.type
_entity.pdbx_description
1 polymer ?
#
loop_
_entity_poly.entity_id
_entity_poly.type
_entity_poly.pdbx_seq_one_letter_code
_entity_poly.pdbx_strand_id
1 'polypeptide(L)'
;MPTRILMRCLAIDLEVGKRSERIDALAAVDSNGRSLVRTRLDPRGLDRALRELDDFAGPADVILGHNLIHFDLPHLRAAAPDLRLLGRPALDTLMLSPLAFPRNPYHRLIKHYQDGDLVRERRSDPEHDARLALTLFEDERTALGKAGADLLLAWHWLTSRGDDLAAFDALFEALRFSPRPSDPDARDAIG
;
A
#
# COMPACT_ATOMS: atom_id res chain seq x y z
N MET A 1 16.40 -13.26 -17.71
CA MET A 1 15.56 -13.58 -16.54
C MET A 1 15.24 -12.27 -15.86
N PRO A 2 13.98 -11.84 -15.70
CA PRO A 2 13.72 -10.62 -14.94
C PRO A 2 14.15 -10.89 -13.51
N THR A 3 15.14 -10.13 -13.03
CA THR A 3 15.61 -10.19 -11.66
C THR A 3 14.42 -9.79 -10.79
N ARG A 4 13.85 -10.78 -10.10
CA ARG A 4 12.74 -10.56 -9.18
C ARG A 4 13.34 -9.78 -8.01
N ILE A 5 13.27 -8.45 -8.04
CA ILE A 5 13.44 -7.66 -6.82
C ILE A 5 12.27 -8.07 -5.94
N LEU A 6 12.50 -9.04 -5.06
CA LEU A 6 11.52 -9.49 -4.10
C LEU A 6 11.51 -8.47 -2.97
N MET A 7 10.85 -7.33 -3.20
CA MET A 7 10.62 -6.35 -2.14
C MET A 7 9.87 -7.08 -1.02
N ARG A 8 10.44 -7.10 0.20
CA ARG A 8 9.73 -7.67 1.35
C ARG A 8 8.67 -6.66 1.78
N CYS A 9 7.47 -6.86 1.28
CA CYS A 9 6.35 -5.99 1.57
C CYS A 9 5.68 -6.38 2.90
N LEU A 10 5.23 -5.37 3.63
CA LEU A 10 4.29 -5.51 4.74
C LEU A 10 3.02 -4.72 4.42
N ALA A 11 1.91 -5.41 4.20
CA ALA A 11 0.62 -4.75 4.12
C ALA A 11 0.10 -4.39 5.50
N ILE A 12 -0.47 -3.20 5.65
CA ILE A 12 -1.08 -2.69 6.89
C ILE A 12 -2.50 -2.24 6.58
N ASP A 13 -3.41 -2.48 7.50
CA ASP A 13 -4.77 -1.95 7.49
C ASP A 13 -5.23 -1.64 8.93
N LEU A 14 -5.94 -0.52 9.11
CA LEU A 14 -6.47 -0.05 10.39
C LEU A 14 -7.99 0.07 10.36
N GLU A 15 -8.63 -0.35 11.46
CA GLU A 15 -9.99 0.10 11.78
C GLU A 15 -9.93 1.31 12.71
N VAL A 16 -10.48 2.44 12.27
CA VAL A 16 -10.55 3.67 13.06
C VAL A 16 -12.00 3.98 13.43
N GLY A 17 -12.24 4.25 14.71
CA GLY A 17 -13.56 4.61 15.21
C GLY A 17 -14.03 5.94 14.63
N LYS A 18 -15.15 5.95 13.89
CA LYS A 18 -15.70 7.13 13.17
C LYS A 18 -15.92 8.39 14.02
N ARG A 19 -16.05 8.25 15.35
CA ARG A 19 -16.26 9.37 16.28
C ARG A 19 -15.06 9.66 17.17
N SER A 20 -14.29 8.64 17.49
CA SER A 20 -13.13 8.77 18.37
C SER A 20 -11.87 9.14 17.60
N GLU A 21 -11.83 8.87 16.29
CA GLU A 21 -10.63 8.92 15.44
C GLU A 21 -9.48 8.06 16.00
N ARG A 22 -9.82 7.10 16.86
CA ARG A 22 -8.88 6.19 17.50
C ARG A 22 -8.83 4.87 16.74
N ILE A 23 -7.64 4.30 16.65
CA ILE A 23 -7.41 2.97 16.11
C ILE A 23 -8.05 1.95 17.07
N ASP A 24 -9.12 1.30 16.62
CA ASP A 24 -9.88 0.28 17.36
C ASP A 24 -9.38 -1.14 17.03
N ALA A 25 -8.82 -1.32 15.83
CA ALA A 25 -8.12 -2.53 15.41
C ALA A 25 -7.01 -2.21 14.40
N LEU A 26 -6.04 -3.10 14.31
CA LEU A 26 -4.99 -3.06 13.29
C LEU A 26 -4.62 -4.47 12.86
N ALA A 27 -4.19 -4.60 11.62
CA ALA A 27 -3.55 -5.79 11.11
C ALA A 27 -2.33 -5.43 10.27
N ALA A 28 -1.38 -6.35 10.23
CA ALA A 28 -0.27 -6.32 9.30
C ALA A 28 0.02 -7.73 8.78
N VAL A 29 0.31 -7.83 7.49
CA VAL A 29 0.56 -9.11 6.80
C VAL A 29 1.80 -8.97 5.94
N ASP A 30 2.78 -9.84 6.14
CA ASP A 30 4.00 -9.85 5.34
C ASP A 30 3.85 -10.64 4.04
N SER A 31 4.78 -10.44 3.11
CA SER A 31 4.81 -11.15 1.82
C SER A 31 4.97 -12.68 1.94
N ASN A 32 5.26 -13.22 3.13
CA ASN A 32 5.32 -14.66 3.41
C ASN A 32 4.02 -15.19 4.02
N GLY A 33 3.01 -14.33 4.19
CA GLY A 33 1.70 -14.65 4.73
C GLY A 33 1.59 -14.63 6.25
N ARG A 34 2.67 -14.32 6.98
CA ARG A 34 2.60 -14.14 8.44
C ARG A 34 1.79 -12.89 8.75
N SER A 35 0.97 -12.94 9.79
CA SER A 35 0.12 -11.83 10.19
C SER A 35 0.27 -11.48 11.67
N LEU A 36 0.09 -10.19 11.95
CA LEU A 36 -0.14 -9.62 13.27
C LEU A 36 -1.54 -9.01 13.24
N VAL A 37 -2.41 -9.40 14.17
CA VAL A 37 -3.77 -8.85 14.25
C VAL A 37 -4.09 -8.45 15.69
N ARG A 38 -4.62 -7.25 15.88
CA ARG A 38 -5.06 -6.75 17.18
C ARG A 38 -6.41 -6.07 17.01
N THR A 39 -7.39 -6.48 17.81
CA THR A 39 -8.76 -5.97 17.74
C THR A 39 -9.22 -5.52 19.12
N ARG A 40 -10.27 -4.67 19.16
CA ARG A 40 -10.89 -4.18 20.41
C ARG A 40 -9.88 -3.46 21.31
N LEU A 41 -9.08 -2.58 20.69
CA LEU A 41 -8.00 -1.87 21.37
C LEU A 41 -8.56 -0.78 22.31
N ASP A 42 -8.28 -0.93 23.60
CA ASP A 42 -8.37 0.18 24.55
C ASP A 42 -7.08 1.04 24.48
N PRO A 43 -6.98 2.19 25.17
CA PRO A 43 -5.78 3.02 25.11
C PRO A 43 -4.47 2.29 25.46
N ARG A 44 -4.46 1.43 26.49
CA ARG A 44 -3.25 0.70 26.90
C ARG A 44 -2.94 -0.44 25.93
N GLY A 45 -3.98 -1.07 25.39
CA GLY A 45 -3.88 -2.07 24.35
C GLY A 45 -3.29 -1.50 23.06
N LEU A 46 -3.67 -0.27 22.69
CA LEU A 46 -3.16 0.41 21.51
C LEU A 46 -1.65 0.63 21.60
N ASP A 47 -1.14 1.19 22.71
CA ASP A 47 0.31 1.41 22.89
C ASP A 47 1.12 0.13 22.71
N ARG A 48 0.60 -0.99 23.24
CA ARG A 48 1.23 -2.31 23.09
C ARG A 48 1.16 -2.80 21.64
N ALA A 49 0.00 -2.67 21.00
CA ALA A 49 -0.22 -3.10 19.63
C ALA A 49 0.69 -2.33 18.64
N LEU A 50 0.89 -1.03 18.85
CA LEU A 50 1.77 -0.22 18.01
C LEU A 50 3.25 -0.63 18.15
N ARG A 51 3.73 -0.96 19.35
CA ARG A 51 5.08 -1.52 19.53
C ARG A 51 5.24 -2.87 18.83
N GLU A 52 4.25 -3.74 18.99
CA GLU A 52 4.25 -5.06 18.33
C GLU A 52 4.21 -4.93 16.80
N LEU A 53 3.45 -3.96 16.27
CA LEU A 53 3.41 -3.62 14.84
C LEU A 53 4.78 -3.15 14.34
N ASP A 54 5.43 -2.25 15.08
CA ASP A 54 6.73 -1.71 14.71
C ASP A 54 7.84 -2.77 14.69
N ASP A 55 7.83 -3.67 15.68
CA ASP A 55 8.74 -4.82 15.71
C ASP A 55 8.44 -5.82 14.58
N PHE A 56 7.15 -6.09 14.32
CA PHE A 56 6.73 -6.95 13.23
C PHE A 56 7.14 -6.39 11.86
N ALA A 57 7.15 -5.06 11.71
CA ALA A 57 7.59 -4.38 10.50
C ALA A 57 9.11 -4.41 10.29
N GLY A 58 9.91 -4.77 11.28
CA GLY A 58 11.38 -4.79 11.24
C GLY A 58 12.00 -5.41 9.97
N PRO A 59 11.54 -6.58 9.49
CA PRO A 59 12.08 -7.22 8.29
C PRO A 59 11.58 -6.67 6.95
N ALA A 60 10.59 -5.78 6.93
CA ALA A 60 10.06 -5.24 5.69
C ALA A 60 11.09 -4.34 5.00
N ASP A 61 10.98 -4.16 3.69
CA ASP A 61 11.69 -3.12 2.94
C ASP A 61 10.73 -1.96 2.62
N VAL A 62 9.47 -2.29 2.36
CA VAL A 62 8.39 -1.38 1.97
C VAL A 62 7.14 -1.74 2.75
N ILE A 63 6.39 -0.73 3.18
CA ILE A 63 5.02 -0.91 3.70
C ILE A 63 4.01 -0.61 2.59
N LEU A 64 2.87 -1.30 2.59
CA LEU A 64 1.81 -1.03 1.63
C LEU A 64 0.41 -1.19 2.24
N GLY A 65 -0.59 -0.71 1.54
CA GLY A 65 -1.99 -0.88 1.94
C GLY A 65 -2.93 -0.29 0.90
N HIS A 66 -4.20 -0.20 1.23
CA HIS A 66 -5.19 0.47 0.41
C HIS A 66 -5.59 1.79 1.05
N ASN A 67 -5.22 2.91 0.43
CA ASN A 67 -5.32 4.25 1.02
C ASN A 67 -4.39 4.49 2.23
N LEU A 68 -3.33 3.67 2.37
CA LEU A 68 -2.35 3.71 3.45
C LEU A 68 -1.79 5.12 3.68
N ILE A 69 -1.44 5.83 2.61
CA ILE A 69 -0.71 7.11 2.72
C ILE A 69 -1.61 8.20 3.29
N HIS A 70 -2.89 8.21 2.88
CA HIS A 70 -3.82 9.27 3.23
C HIS A 70 -4.73 8.92 4.40
N PHE A 71 -4.75 7.65 4.83
CA PHE A 71 -5.58 7.17 5.94
C PHE A 71 -4.73 6.60 7.07
N ASP A 72 -4.12 5.44 6.90
CA ASP A 72 -3.48 4.70 7.98
C ASP A 72 -2.26 5.41 8.56
N LEU A 73 -1.35 5.92 7.72
CA LEU A 73 -0.15 6.61 8.18
C LEU A 73 -0.44 7.86 9.00
N PRO A 74 -1.38 8.75 8.62
CA PRO A 74 -1.82 9.84 9.48
C PRO A 74 -2.27 9.39 10.87
N HIS A 75 -3.07 8.33 10.96
CA HIS A 75 -3.54 7.82 12.26
C HIS A 75 -2.40 7.18 13.07
N LEU A 76 -1.48 6.46 12.44
CA LEU A 76 -0.28 5.92 13.09
C LEU A 76 0.63 7.03 13.61
N ARG A 77 0.86 8.10 12.82
CA ARG A 77 1.64 9.27 13.25
C ARG A 77 0.99 9.98 14.43
N ALA A 78 -0.34 10.13 14.41
CA ALA A 78 -1.08 10.75 15.50
C ALA A 78 -1.04 9.92 16.78
N ALA A 79 -1.08 8.60 16.67
CA ALA A 79 -1.08 7.68 17.82
C ALA A 79 0.31 7.45 18.40
N ALA A 80 1.35 7.32 17.56
CA ALA A 80 2.73 7.10 17.95
C ALA A 80 3.70 7.62 16.87
N PRO A 81 4.19 8.87 16.97
CA PRO A 81 5.04 9.48 15.94
C PRO A 81 6.44 8.86 15.84
N ASP A 82 6.91 8.18 16.88
CA ASP A 82 8.27 7.62 16.98
C ASP A 82 8.40 6.19 16.42
N LEU A 83 7.36 5.63 15.78
CA LEU A 83 7.43 4.30 15.20
C LEU A 83 8.43 4.28 14.04
N ARG A 84 9.39 3.35 14.07
CA ARG A 84 10.39 3.18 13.00
C ARG A 84 9.74 2.90 11.65
N LEU A 85 8.60 2.21 11.65
CA LEU A 85 7.84 1.89 10.44
C LEU A 85 7.40 3.15 9.67
N LEU A 86 7.22 4.29 10.36
CA LEU A 86 6.79 5.54 9.72
C LEU A 86 7.87 6.16 8.83
N GLY A 87 9.14 5.75 9.01
CA GLY A 87 10.25 6.11 8.13
C GLY A 87 10.44 5.15 6.96
N ARG A 88 9.58 4.13 6.80
CA ARG A 88 9.68 3.18 5.69
C ARG A 88 9.05 3.75 4.43
N PRO A 89 9.63 3.48 3.25
CA PRO A 89 8.97 3.77 1.99
C PRO A 89 7.58 3.10 1.94
N ALA A 90 6.57 3.84 1.48
CA ALA A 90 5.19 3.39 1.43
C ALA A 90 4.68 3.27 -0.01
N LEU A 91 4.00 2.17 -0.31
CA LEU A 91 3.21 1.99 -1.53
C LEU A 91 1.72 2.05 -1.19
N ASP A 92 0.94 2.67 -2.06
CA ASP A 92 -0.50 2.76 -1.88
C ASP A 92 -1.21 2.18 -3.11
N THR A 93 -1.90 1.07 -2.91
CA THR A 93 -2.63 0.39 -3.99
C THR A 93 -3.75 1.28 -4.54
N LEU A 94 -4.35 2.17 -3.74
CA LEU A 94 -5.35 3.11 -4.25
C LEU A 94 -4.75 4.08 -5.27
N MET A 95 -3.48 4.47 -5.10
CA MET A 95 -2.77 5.34 -6.05
C MET A 95 -2.29 4.57 -7.29
N LEU A 96 -1.93 3.29 -7.15
CA LEU A 96 -1.51 2.43 -8.27
C LEU A 96 -2.67 1.99 -9.15
N SER A 97 -3.84 1.75 -8.57
CA SER A 97 -5.03 1.22 -9.25
C SER A 97 -5.44 1.99 -10.52
N PRO A 98 -5.49 3.34 -10.55
CA PRO A 98 -5.77 4.09 -11.78
C PRO A 98 -4.76 3.86 -12.91
N LEU A 99 -3.50 3.60 -12.58
CA LEU A 99 -2.42 3.37 -13.56
C LEU A 99 -2.48 1.93 -14.08
N ALA A 100 -2.67 0.96 -13.18
CA ALA A 100 -2.74 -0.45 -13.51
C ALA A 100 -4.06 -0.83 -14.24
N PHE A 101 -5.18 -0.22 -13.85
CA PHE A 101 -6.52 -0.56 -14.33
C PHE A 101 -7.31 0.69 -14.78
N PRO A 102 -6.85 1.44 -15.80
CA PRO A 102 -7.44 2.73 -16.17
C PRO A 102 -8.92 2.65 -16.58
N ARG A 103 -9.37 1.51 -17.10
CA ARG A 103 -10.78 1.29 -17.47
C ARG A 103 -11.67 0.93 -16.29
N ASN A 104 -11.09 0.42 -15.19
CA ASN A 104 -11.87 0.03 -14.02
C ASN A 104 -11.04 0.03 -12.72
N PRO A 105 -10.64 1.21 -12.22
CA PRO A 105 -9.66 1.34 -11.13
C PRO A 105 -10.16 0.74 -9.82
N TYR A 106 -11.45 0.87 -9.54
CA TYR A 106 -12.02 0.59 -8.21
C TYR A 106 -12.50 -0.85 -8.04
N HIS A 107 -12.66 -1.61 -9.12
CA HIS A 107 -13.57 -2.75 -9.12
C HIS A 107 -12.94 -4.08 -8.69
N ARG A 108 -11.64 -4.13 -8.38
CA ARG A 108 -10.98 -5.39 -7.98
C ARG A 108 -11.09 -5.68 -6.49
N LEU A 109 -10.86 -4.67 -5.64
CA LEU A 109 -11.20 -4.81 -4.22
C LEU A 109 -12.71 -4.98 -4.11
N ILE A 110 -13.48 -4.07 -4.72
CA ILE A 110 -14.94 -4.04 -4.67
C ILE A 110 -15.59 -5.35 -5.13
N LYS A 111 -15.07 -6.07 -6.15
CA LYS A 111 -15.66 -7.35 -6.59
C LYS A 111 -15.66 -8.42 -5.51
N HIS A 112 -14.61 -8.53 -4.71
CA HIS A 112 -14.60 -9.48 -3.58
C HIS A 112 -15.57 -9.08 -2.46
N TYR A 113 -15.91 -7.80 -2.33
CA TYR A 113 -16.90 -7.30 -1.36
C TYR A 113 -18.35 -7.31 -1.87
N GLN A 114 -18.57 -7.32 -3.20
CA GLN A 114 -19.89 -7.08 -3.80
C GLN A 114 -20.46 -8.23 -4.63
N ASP A 115 -19.72 -9.34 -4.80
CA ASP A 115 -20.25 -10.54 -5.46
C ASP A 115 -21.20 -11.30 -4.52
N GLY A 116 -22.46 -10.82 -4.47
CA GLY A 116 -23.61 -11.52 -3.90
C GLY A 116 -24.47 -10.66 -2.99
N ASP A 117 -25.58 -10.14 -3.53
CA ASP A 117 -26.80 -9.74 -2.82
C ASP A 117 -26.68 -8.73 -1.67
N LEU A 118 -26.99 -7.44 -1.95
CA LEU A 118 -27.55 -6.48 -0.97
C LEU A 118 -26.99 -6.65 0.46
N VAL A 119 -25.67 -6.51 0.62
CA VAL A 119 -25.00 -6.96 1.85
C VAL A 119 -25.00 -5.85 2.90
N ARG A 120 -25.91 -6.02 3.86
CA ARG A 120 -25.80 -5.53 5.25
C ARG A 120 -24.34 -5.38 5.67
N GLU A 121 -23.97 -4.19 6.14
CA GLU A 121 -22.72 -3.85 6.85
C GLU A 121 -21.90 -5.09 7.27
N ARG A 122 -21.08 -5.62 6.35
CA ARG A 122 -20.07 -6.61 6.73
C ARG A 122 -19.13 -5.88 7.67
N ARG A 123 -18.94 -6.46 8.85
CA ARG A 123 -17.94 -6.01 9.81
C ARG A 123 -16.58 -6.01 9.09
N SER A 124 -15.89 -4.87 9.10
CA SER A 124 -14.52 -4.76 8.57
C SER A 124 -13.65 -5.86 9.20
N ASP A 125 -12.64 -6.32 8.45
CA ASP A 125 -11.67 -7.30 8.91
C ASP A 125 -10.28 -6.86 8.41
N PRO A 126 -9.49 -6.16 9.25
CA PRO A 126 -8.25 -5.54 8.79
C PRO A 126 -7.22 -6.58 8.32
N GLU A 127 -7.27 -7.82 8.82
CA GLU A 127 -6.37 -8.87 8.29
C GLU A 127 -6.75 -9.26 6.87
N HIS A 128 -8.04 -9.42 6.61
CA HIS A 128 -8.55 -9.70 5.27
C HIS A 128 -8.20 -8.56 4.31
N ASP A 129 -8.44 -7.32 4.75
CA ASP A 129 -8.23 -6.11 3.96
C ASP A 129 -6.72 -5.94 3.61
N ALA A 130 -5.82 -6.18 4.57
CA ALA A 130 -4.37 -6.20 4.33
C ALA A 130 -3.92 -7.32 3.36
N ARG A 131 -4.50 -8.53 3.46
CA ARG A 131 -4.22 -9.63 2.51
C ARG A 131 -4.68 -9.30 1.10
N LEU A 132 -5.85 -8.65 0.98
CA LEU A 132 -6.36 -8.18 -0.29
C LEU A 132 -5.46 -7.10 -0.89
N ALA A 133 -4.93 -6.18 -0.09
CA ALA A 133 -3.97 -5.17 -0.56
C ALA A 133 -2.69 -5.81 -1.12
N LEU A 134 -2.12 -6.85 -0.48
CA LEU A 134 -0.98 -7.60 -1.04
C LEU A 134 -1.32 -8.24 -2.39
N THR A 135 -2.50 -8.87 -2.47
CA THR A 135 -2.95 -9.54 -3.69
C THR A 135 -3.17 -8.54 -4.82
N LEU A 136 -3.83 -7.42 -4.52
CA LEU A 136 -4.06 -6.33 -5.46
C LEU A 136 -2.73 -5.74 -5.95
N PHE A 137 -1.77 -5.52 -5.06
CA PHE A 137 -0.47 -4.98 -5.43
C PHE A 137 0.26 -5.87 -6.47
N GLU A 138 0.23 -7.20 -6.30
CA GLU A 138 0.83 -8.12 -7.28
C GLU A 138 0.11 -8.08 -8.64
N ASP A 139 -1.20 -7.96 -8.61
CA ASP A 139 -2.06 -7.76 -9.78
C ASP A 139 -1.72 -6.45 -10.51
N GLU A 140 -1.56 -5.35 -9.77
CA GLU A 140 -1.20 -4.02 -10.26
C GLU A 140 0.19 -4.03 -10.87
N ARG A 141 1.17 -4.58 -10.15
CA ARG A 141 2.56 -4.75 -10.63
C ARG A 141 2.60 -5.55 -11.93
N THR A 142 1.80 -6.62 -12.02
CA THR A 142 1.69 -7.44 -13.23
C THR A 142 1.06 -6.69 -14.39
N ALA A 143 0.06 -5.85 -14.14
CA ALA A 143 -0.60 -5.04 -15.17
C ALA A 143 0.28 -3.89 -15.64
N LEU A 144 0.94 -3.18 -14.73
CA LEU A 144 1.91 -2.13 -15.03
C LEU A 144 3.06 -2.66 -15.88
N GLY A 145 3.58 -3.85 -15.57
CA GLY A 145 4.63 -4.49 -16.37
C GLY A 145 4.24 -4.83 -17.81
N LYS A 146 2.96 -4.68 -18.19
CA LYS A 146 2.45 -4.87 -19.57
C LYS A 146 2.11 -3.54 -20.26
N ALA A 147 2.26 -2.41 -19.57
CA ALA A 147 2.00 -1.10 -20.15
C ALA A 147 3.07 -0.71 -21.19
N GLY A 148 2.73 0.21 -22.10
CA GLY A 148 3.65 0.73 -23.09
C GLY A 148 4.83 1.47 -22.45
N ALA A 149 6.00 1.43 -23.10
CA ALA A 149 7.22 2.01 -22.55
C ALA A 149 7.09 3.52 -22.24
N ASP A 150 6.45 4.28 -23.13
CA ASP A 150 6.25 5.73 -22.95
C ASP A 150 5.32 6.04 -21.77
N LEU A 151 4.26 5.24 -21.60
CA LEU A 151 3.36 5.36 -20.44
C LEU A 151 4.08 5.04 -19.13
N LEU A 152 4.88 3.97 -19.10
CA LEU A 152 5.68 3.64 -17.92
C LEU A 152 6.70 4.73 -17.59
N LEU A 153 7.32 5.32 -18.61
CA LEU A 153 8.25 6.44 -18.43
C LEU A 153 7.52 7.65 -17.83
N ALA A 154 6.40 8.06 -18.44
CA ALA A 154 5.59 9.16 -17.96
C ALA A 154 5.11 8.93 -16.51
N TRP A 155 4.59 7.74 -16.20
CA TRP A 155 4.12 7.41 -14.85
C TRP A 155 5.24 7.34 -13.82
N HIS A 156 6.40 6.76 -14.16
CA HIS A 156 7.58 6.78 -13.29
C HIS A 156 7.89 8.23 -12.91
N TRP A 157 8.02 9.12 -13.90
CA TRP A 157 8.33 10.52 -13.64
C TRP A 157 7.24 11.24 -12.81
N LEU A 158 5.95 11.02 -13.12
CA LEU A 158 4.84 11.66 -12.41
C LEU A 158 4.70 11.20 -10.97
N THR A 159 5.00 9.93 -10.67
CA THR A 159 4.67 9.29 -9.38
C THR A 159 5.85 9.12 -8.44
N SER A 160 7.05 9.57 -8.81
CA SER A 160 8.20 9.53 -7.89
C SER A 160 8.68 10.89 -7.41
N ARG A 161 7.94 11.99 -7.66
CA ARG A 161 8.35 13.34 -7.23
C ARG A 161 8.17 13.53 -5.72
N GLY A 162 9.28 13.43 -4.98
CA GLY A 162 9.35 13.70 -3.55
C GLY A 162 9.77 12.49 -2.73
N ASP A 163 10.33 12.72 -1.55
CA ASP A 163 10.92 11.67 -0.71
C ASP A 163 9.87 10.64 -0.23
N ASP A 164 8.62 11.07 -0.04
CA ASP A 164 7.50 10.22 0.37
C ASP A 164 7.09 9.19 -0.71
N LEU A 165 7.62 9.31 -1.93
CA LEU A 165 7.31 8.45 -3.08
C LEU A 165 8.49 7.56 -3.49
N ALA A 166 9.50 7.41 -2.63
CA ALA A 166 10.67 6.57 -2.90
C ALA A 166 10.30 5.11 -3.24
N ALA A 167 9.21 4.58 -2.66
CA ALA A 167 8.76 3.23 -2.98
C ALA A 167 8.17 3.11 -4.40
N PHE A 168 7.50 4.17 -4.88
CA PHE A 168 7.02 4.24 -6.26
C PHE A 168 8.18 4.32 -7.24
N ASP A 169 9.21 5.12 -6.93
CA ASP A 169 10.45 5.19 -7.71
C ASP A 169 11.08 3.80 -7.88
N ALA A 170 11.30 3.09 -6.76
CA ALA A 170 11.87 1.76 -6.76
C ALA A 170 11.01 0.74 -7.52
N LEU A 171 9.67 0.84 -7.42
CA LEU A 171 8.75 0.00 -8.18
C LEU A 171 8.90 0.24 -9.69
N PHE A 172 8.87 1.49 -10.12
CA PHE A 172 8.96 1.82 -11.55
C PHE A 172 10.37 1.62 -12.12
N GLU A 173 11.42 1.80 -11.32
CA GLU A 173 12.79 1.40 -11.69
C GLU A 173 12.87 -0.11 -11.94
N ALA A 174 12.28 -0.92 -11.05
CA ALA A 174 12.21 -2.37 -11.22
C ALA A 174 11.39 -2.79 -12.46
N LEU A 175 10.31 -2.07 -12.76
CA LEU A 175 9.47 -2.34 -13.95
C LEU A 175 10.15 -1.93 -15.26
N ARG A 176 10.90 -0.82 -15.27
CA ARG A 176 11.55 -0.28 -16.47
C ARG A 176 12.97 -0.77 -16.69
N PHE A 177 13.61 -1.35 -15.66
CA PHE A 177 15.05 -1.62 -15.65
C PHE A 177 15.87 -0.38 -15.99
N SER A 178 15.44 0.78 -15.51
CA SER A 178 16.04 2.07 -15.79
C SER A 178 15.74 3.05 -14.66
N PRO A 179 16.69 3.94 -14.32
CA PRO A 179 16.47 4.94 -13.29
C PRO A 179 15.34 5.89 -13.67
N ARG A 180 14.99 6.73 -12.70
CA ARG A 180 14.01 7.79 -12.89
C ARG A 180 14.31 8.62 -14.16
N PRO A 181 13.31 8.85 -15.03
CA PRO A 181 13.49 9.67 -16.23
C PRO A 181 13.84 11.12 -15.89
N SER A 182 14.61 11.76 -16.77
CA SER A 182 14.84 13.20 -16.69
C SER A 182 13.60 14.00 -17.15
N ASP A 183 13.54 15.29 -16.82
CA ASP A 183 12.46 16.18 -17.28
C ASP A 183 12.34 16.22 -18.82
N PRO A 184 13.43 16.25 -19.61
CA PRO A 184 13.36 16.09 -21.08
C PRO A 184 12.72 14.77 -21.52
N ASP A 185 13.21 13.63 -21.00
CA ASP A 185 12.69 12.30 -21.39
C ASP A 185 11.18 12.19 -21.11
N ALA A 186 10.73 12.76 -19.99
CA ALA A 186 9.34 12.76 -19.60
C ALA A 186 8.46 13.61 -20.53
N ARG A 187 8.96 14.76 -21.00
CA ARG A 187 8.21 15.60 -21.95
C ARG A 187 8.03 14.90 -23.28
N ASP A 188 9.08 14.26 -23.80
CA ASP A 188 9.02 13.54 -25.07
C ASP A 188 8.02 12.36 -25.01
N ALA A 189 7.94 11.68 -23.86
CA ALA A 189 7.01 10.56 -23.67
C ALA A 189 5.54 10.98 -23.47
N ILE A 190 5.29 12.18 -22.95
CA ILE A 190 3.93 12.68 -22.67
C ILE A 190 3.29 13.30 -23.92
N GLY A 191 4.09 13.88 -24.81
CA GLY A 191 3.63 14.59 -26.01
C GLY A 191 3.33 16.06 -25.78
#